data_AF-A0A1B8B0B0-F1
#
_entry.id   AF-A0A1B8B0B0-F1
#
_cell.length_a   1.000
_cell.length_b   1.000
_cell.length_c   1.000
_cell.angle_alpha   90.00
_cell.angle_beta   90.00
_cell.angle_gamma   90.00
#
_symmetry.space_group_name_H-M   'P 1'
#
loop_
_entity.id
_entity.type
_entity.pdbx_description
1 polymer ?
#
loop_
_entity_poly.entity_id
_entity_poly.type
_entity_poly.pdbx_seq_one_letter_code
_entity_poly.pdbx_strand_id
1 'polypeptide(L)'
;MATTTATELTPWEVKLRETAALYQSCAQEDNLDAYFEVHHSAFGVSLKGNTLASGDTAKPEEAQYSLLKAVDERGELKALGKQMIEEHQEVADHVKATSDAIKKEGTGKQRAMDLLEKGRKEAIDKSTAIINKQFDRARDIIATLPEDKQEAAADLWVNLTNRFLGFWKTVSDAIYGVLRAVIDWLENMWETVKQRWEDVKTTFRHAWEWFHSLFH
;
A
#
# COMPACT_ATOMS: atom_id res chain seq x y z
N MET A 1 3.00 -14.81 44.48
CA MET A 1 2.04 -14.81 43.36
C MET A 1 2.47 -13.71 42.42
N ALA A 2 2.90 -14.05 41.20
CA ALA A 2 3.25 -13.06 40.19
C ALA A 2 1.96 -12.69 39.45
N THR A 3 1.44 -11.49 39.70
CA THR A 3 0.39 -10.89 38.89
C THR A 3 1.03 -10.47 37.57
N THR A 4 0.87 -11.28 36.53
CA THR A 4 1.14 -10.86 35.16
C THR A 4 0.03 -9.88 34.79
N THR A 5 0.25 -8.59 35.02
CA THR A 5 -0.57 -7.55 34.39
C THR A 5 -0.26 -7.60 32.91
N ALA A 6 -1.14 -8.23 32.13
CA ALA A 6 -1.19 -7.95 30.71
C ALA A 6 -1.49 -6.45 30.58
N THR A 7 -0.48 -5.67 30.20
CA THR A 7 -0.68 -4.24 29.91
C THR A 7 -1.71 -4.17 28.79
N GLU A 8 -2.88 -3.61 29.09
CA GLU A 8 -3.88 -3.33 28.07
C GLU A 8 -3.27 -2.36 27.05
N LEU A 9 -3.45 -2.66 25.76
CA LEU A 9 -2.95 -1.82 24.68
C LEU A 9 -3.58 -0.43 24.76
N THR A 10 -2.80 0.59 24.49
CA THR A 10 -3.30 1.97 24.42
C THR A 10 -4.21 2.14 23.20
N PRO A 11 -5.08 3.17 23.18
CA PRO A 11 -5.96 3.44 22.03
C PRO A 11 -5.20 3.57 20.70
N TRP A 12 -4.04 4.25 20.69
CA TRP A 12 -3.23 4.40 19.49
C TRP A 12 -2.61 3.07 19.02
N GLU A 13 -2.19 2.19 19.94
CA GLU A 13 -1.67 0.87 19.59
C GLU A 13 -2.76 -0.02 18.99
N VAL A 14 -3.97 0.02 19.57
CA VAL A 14 -5.14 -0.70 19.04
C VAL A 14 -5.44 -0.23 17.62
N LYS A 15 -5.45 1.08 17.38
CA LYS A 15 -5.69 1.67 16.06
C LYS A 15 -4.71 1.18 15.00
N LEU A 16 -3.41 1.20 15.31
CA LEU A 16 -2.37 0.71 14.39
C LEU A 16 -2.59 -0.78 14.06
N ARG A 17 -2.83 -1.59 15.11
CA ARG A 17 -3.04 -3.04 14.96
C ARG A 17 -4.30 -3.37 14.16
N GLU A 18 -5.41 -2.71 14.44
CA GLU A 18 -6.69 -2.93 13.76
C GLU A 18 -6.62 -2.50 12.29
N THR A 19 -5.95 -1.39 11.99
CA THR A 19 -5.75 -0.94 10.60
C THR A 19 -4.98 -1.99 9.78
N ALA A 20 -3.85 -2.47 10.31
CA ALA A 20 -3.04 -3.49 9.64
C ALA A 20 -3.80 -4.83 9.50
N ALA A 21 -4.51 -5.25 10.55
CA ALA A 21 -5.30 -6.47 10.56
C ALA A 21 -6.46 -6.42 9.55
N LEU A 22 -7.15 -5.28 9.45
CA LEU A 22 -8.22 -5.07 8.46
C LEU A 22 -7.66 -5.15 7.03
N TYR A 23 -6.52 -4.51 6.76
CA TYR A 23 -5.87 -4.63 5.45
C TYR A 23 -5.54 -6.08 5.13
N GLN A 24 -4.95 -6.80 6.09
CA GLN A 24 -4.60 -8.21 5.94
C GLN A 24 -5.83 -9.07 5.65
N SER A 25 -6.93 -8.93 6.39
CA SER A 25 -8.13 -9.72 6.15
C SER A 25 -8.73 -9.43 4.78
N CYS A 26 -8.84 -8.16 4.40
CA CYS A 26 -9.35 -7.75 3.10
C CYS A 26 -8.47 -8.25 1.94
N ALA A 27 -7.15 -8.21 2.10
CA ALA A 27 -6.21 -8.70 1.11
C ALA A 27 -6.30 -10.23 0.93
N GLN A 28 -6.42 -10.98 2.03
CA GLN A 28 -6.58 -12.44 2.01
C GLN A 28 -7.91 -12.89 1.39
N GLU A 29 -8.97 -12.11 1.56
CA GLU A 29 -10.28 -12.32 0.95
C GLU A 29 -10.39 -11.80 -0.49
N ASP A 30 -9.31 -11.24 -1.05
CA ASP A 30 -9.31 -10.59 -2.36
C ASP A 30 -10.36 -9.47 -2.50
N ASN A 31 -10.62 -8.78 -1.39
CA ASN A 31 -11.64 -7.74 -1.26
C ASN A 31 -11.06 -6.48 -0.62
N LEU A 32 -10.07 -5.87 -1.28
CA LEU A 32 -9.52 -4.59 -0.84
C LEU A 32 -10.54 -3.44 -0.88
N ASP A 33 -11.64 -3.57 -1.61
CA ASP A 33 -12.72 -2.58 -1.59
C ASP A 33 -13.32 -2.44 -0.18
N ALA A 34 -13.51 -3.56 0.55
CA ALA A 34 -14.00 -3.54 1.93
C ALA A 34 -13.10 -2.74 2.88
N TYR A 35 -11.79 -2.72 2.65
CA TYR A 35 -10.88 -1.87 3.43
C TYR A 35 -11.22 -0.38 3.27
N PHE A 36 -11.50 0.06 2.04
CA PHE A 36 -11.84 1.45 1.72
C PHE A 36 -13.32 1.79 1.97
N GLU A 37 -14.16 0.83 2.31
CA GLU A 37 -15.47 1.12 2.90
C GLU A 37 -15.33 1.67 4.32
N VAL A 38 -14.39 1.11 5.10
CA VAL A 38 -14.04 1.58 6.44
C VAL A 38 -13.17 2.83 6.35
N HIS A 39 -12.04 2.74 5.65
CA HIS A 39 -11.08 3.84 5.46
C HIS A 39 -11.36 4.58 4.13
N HIS A 40 -12.51 5.22 4.06
CA HIS A 40 -13.00 5.84 2.83
C HIS A 40 -12.37 7.20 2.49
N SER A 41 -11.59 7.78 3.40
CA SER A 41 -10.83 9.01 3.16
C SER A 41 -9.49 9.02 3.88
N ALA A 42 -8.53 9.76 3.33
CA ALA A 42 -7.26 10.08 3.97
C ALA A 42 -6.77 11.45 3.49
N PHE A 43 -6.28 12.29 4.41
CA PHE A 43 -5.92 13.70 4.14
C PHE A 43 -7.03 14.49 3.45
N GLY A 44 -8.28 14.27 3.84
CA GLY A 44 -9.45 14.94 3.24
C GLY A 44 -9.80 14.47 1.82
N VAL A 45 -9.05 13.52 1.27
CA VAL A 45 -9.31 12.97 -0.06
C VAL A 45 -10.08 11.66 0.04
N SER A 46 -11.12 11.53 -0.78
CA SER A 46 -11.84 10.27 -0.93
C SER A 46 -10.92 9.17 -1.47
N LEU A 47 -10.90 8.03 -0.79
CA LEU A 47 -10.25 6.80 -1.23
C LEU A 47 -11.22 5.88 -1.98
N LYS A 48 -12.53 6.20 -1.98
CA LYS A 48 -13.53 5.47 -2.76
C LYS A 48 -13.38 5.78 -4.26
N GLY A 49 -13.16 4.73 -5.05
CA GLY A 49 -13.10 4.74 -6.52
C GLY A 49 -11.69 4.52 -7.09
N ASN A 50 -11.62 4.01 -8.32
CA ASN A 50 -10.36 3.85 -9.08
C ASN A 50 -9.73 5.20 -9.53
N THR A 51 -10.17 6.31 -8.91
CA THR A 51 -9.90 7.71 -9.25
C THR A 51 -8.86 8.35 -8.32
N LEU A 52 -7.91 7.57 -7.81
CA LEU A 52 -6.56 8.14 -7.61
C LEU A 52 -5.85 8.38 -8.96
N ALA A 53 -6.45 7.90 -10.06
CA ALA A 53 -6.12 8.29 -11.41
C ALA A 53 -6.21 9.82 -11.57
N SER A 54 -5.07 10.41 -11.92
CA SER A 54 -4.82 11.81 -12.30
C SER A 54 -4.61 12.82 -11.16
N GLY A 55 -3.39 12.85 -10.62
CA GLY A 55 -2.76 14.10 -10.18
C GLY A 55 -3.31 14.75 -8.91
N ASP A 56 -4.18 14.07 -8.15
CA ASP A 56 -4.70 14.62 -6.90
C ASP A 56 -3.63 14.56 -5.81
N THR A 57 -2.75 15.55 -5.86
CA THR A 57 -1.65 15.80 -4.92
C THR A 57 -2.14 16.59 -3.70
N ALA A 58 -3.45 16.55 -3.41
CA ALA A 58 -4.10 17.25 -2.31
C ALA A 58 -3.22 17.17 -1.06
N LYS A 59 -2.74 18.35 -0.70
CA LYS A 59 -1.82 18.54 0.40
C LYS A 59 -2.61 18.37 1.71
N PRO A 60 -2.03 17.75 2.75
CA PRO A 60 -2.59 17.78 4.08
C PRO A 60 -2.98 19.19 4.48
N GLU A 61 -3.95 19.30 5.38
CA GLU A 61 -4.26 20.57 6.02
C GLU A 61 -3.02 21.08 6.78
N GLU A 62 -2.90 22.40 6.96
CA GLU A 62 -1.75 23.03 7.62
C GLU A 62 -1.50 22.47 9.04
N ALA A 63 -2.56 22.09 9.74
CA ALA A 63 -2.50 21.42 11.03
C ALA A 63 -1.80 20.05 10.95
N GLN A 64 -2.05 19.28 9.89
CA GLN A 64 -1.45 17.96 9.66
C GLN A 64 0.03 18.08 9.27
N TYR A 65 0.41 19.09 8.48
CA TYR A 65 1.82 19.39 8.20
C TYR A 65 2.58 19.83 9.46
N SER A 66 1.97 20.69 10.27
CA SER A 66 2.57 21.17 11.51
C SER A 66 2.78 20.01 12.50
N LEU A 67 1.79 19.12 12.59
CA LEU A 67 1.89 17.90 13.36
C LEU A 67 2.98 16.97 12.81
N LEU A 68 3.03 16.73 11.49
CA LEU A 68 4.06 15.92 10.84
C LEU A 68 5.47 16.44 11.18
N LYS A 69 5.70 17.75 11.11
CA LYS A 69 6.97 18.35 11.52
C LYS A 69 7.28 18.14 13.00
N ALA A 70 6.26 18.19 13.87
CA ALA A 70 6.41 18.07 15.32
C ALA A 70 6.56 16.63 15.83
N VAL A 71 6.09 15.63 15.07
CA VAL A 71 6.17 14.20 15.44
C VAL A 71 7.24 13.45 14.65
N ASP A 72 7.64 13.95 13.48
CA ASP A 72 8.67 13.36 12.62
C ASP A 72 9.95 14.21 12.57
N GLU A 73 10.31 14.85 13.68
CA GLU A 73 11.53 15.68 13.78
C GLU A 73 12.80 14.92 13.38
N ARG A 74 12.82 13.59 13.61
CA ARG A 74 13.92 12.69 13.27
C ARG A 74 13.81 12.08 11.86
N GLY A 75 12.73 12.32 11.13
CA GLY A 75 12.48 11.78 9.79
C GLY A 75 12.26 10.26 9.75
N GLU A 76 11.89 9.65 10.87
CA GLU A 76 11.68 8.21 11.00
C GLU A 76 10.38 7.76 10.31
N LEU A 77 9.28 8.51 10.46
CA LEU A 77 8.02 8.23 9.77
C LEU A 77 8.16 8.50 8.26
N LYS A 78 8.90 9.55 7.87
CA LYS A 78 9.32 9.76 6.47
C LYS A 78 10.06 8.55 5.94
N ALA A 79 11.05 8.03 6.67
CA ALA A 79 11.82 6.87 6.24
C ALA A 79 10.93 5.61 6.09
N LEU A 80 9.98 5.38 7.02
CA LEU A 80 9.02 4.30 6.91
C LEU A 80 8.12 4.41 5.67
N GLY A 81 7.55 5.60 5.44
CA GLY A 81 6.69 5.85 4.29
C GLY A 81 7.42 5.66 2.97
N LYS A 82 8.66 6.16 2.87
CA LYS A 82 9.55 5.95 1.72
C LYS A 82 9.77 4.46 1.46
N GLN A 83 10.16 3.72 2.50
CA GLN A 83 10.43 2.30 2.39
C GLN A 83 9.20 1.49 2.00
N MET A 84 8.02 1.86 2.51
CA MET A 84 6.76 1.23 2.13
C MET A 84 6.48 1.35 0.63
N ILE A 85 6.69 2.54 0.04
CA ILE A 85 6.50 2.76 -1.40
C ILE A 85 7.51 1.94 -2.21
N GLU A 86 8.80 1.97 -1.83
CA GLU A 86 9.87 1.23 -2.49
C GLU A 86 9.58 -0.28 -2.52
N GLU A 87 9.21 -0.86 -1.37
CA GLU A 87 8.97 -2.30 -1.26
C GLU A 87 7.74 -2.74 -2.07
N HIS A 88 6.68 -1.94 -2.15
CA HIS A 88 5.54 -2.24 -3.01
C HIS A 88 5.87 -2.09 -4.51
N GLN A 89 6.74 -1.16 -4.86
CA GLN A 89 7.22 -1.01 -6.24
C GLN A 89 8.04 -2.24 -6.65
N GLU A 90 8.91 -2.76 -5.78
CA GLU A 90 9.64 -4.01 -5.99
C GLU A 90 8.69 -5.21 -6.20
N VAL A 91 7.60 -5.27 -5.44
CA VAL A 91 6.56 -6.30 -5.63
C VAL A 91 5.95 -6.20 -7.04
N ALA A 92 5.55 -5.00 -7.47
CA ALA A 92 4.98 -4.81 -8.81
C ALA A 92 5.99 -5.16 -9.93
N ASP A 93 7.25 -4.75 -9.77
CA ASP A 93 8.33 -5.06 -10.71
C ASP A 93 8.57 -6.57 -10.84
N HIS A 94 8.45 -7.32 -9.74
CA HIS A 94 8.56 -8.78 -9.76
C HIS A 94 7.42 -9.45 -10.56
N VAL A 95 6.18 -8.97 -10.40
CA VAL A 95 5.04 -9.47 -11.19
C VAL A 95 5.24 -9.13 -12.67
N LYS A 96 5.73 -7.92 -12.97
CA LYS A 96 6.07 -7.52 -14.33
C LYS A 96 7.11 -8.44 -14.97
N ALA A 97 8.21 -8.71 -14.27
CA ALA A 97 9.25 -9.62 -14.74
C ALA A 97 8.69 -11.02 -15.06
N THR A 98 7.78 -11.53 -14.22
CA THR A 98 7.07 -12.79 -14.48
C THR A 98 6.25 -12.73 -15.77
N SER A 99 5.49 -11.64 -15.99
CA SER A 99 4.71 -11.46 -17.22
C SER A 99 5.58 -11.34 -18.48
N ASP A 100 6.73 -10.66 -18.40
CA ASP A 100 7.66 -10.51 -19.51
C ASP A 100 8.33 -11.84 -19.87
N ALA A 101 8.67 -12.66 -18.87
CA ALA A 101 9.23 -14.00 -19.07
C ALA A 101 8.24 -14.93 -19.79
N ILE A 102 6.97 -14.90 -19.40
CA ILE A 102 5.88 -15.67 -20.05
C ILE A 102 5.82 -15.39 -21.55
N LYS A 103 5.90 -14.10 -21.94
CA LYS A 103 5.92 -13.72 -23.35
C LYS A 103 7.16 -14.26 -24.06
N LYS A 104 8.33 -14.10 -23.47
CA LYS A 104 9.61 -14.42 -24.12
C LYS A 104 9.79 -15.92 -24.34
N GLU A 105 9.34 -16.74 -23.39
CA GLU A 105 9.56 -18.18 -23.40
C GLU A 105 8.53 -18.96 -24.24
N GLY A 106 7.50 -18.30 -24.75
CA GLY A 106 6.42 -18.98 -25.49
C GLY A 106 5.64 -19.95 -24.60
N THR A 107 5.47 -19.59 -23.33
CA THR A 107 4.84 -20.45 -22.31
C THR A 107 3.40 -20.79 -22.69
N GLY A 108 3.06 -22.09 -22.68
CA GLY A 108 1.70 -22.55 -22.96
C GLY A 108 0.66 -21.99 -21.99
N LYS A 109 -0.60 -21.89 -22.44
CA LYS A 109 -1.70 -21.21 -21.74
C LYS A 109 -1.78 -21.48 -20.25
N GLN A 110 -1.92 -22.75 -19.90
CA GLN A 110 -2.15 -23.15 -18.52
C GLN A 110 -0.98 -22.75 -17.62
N ARG A 111 0.26 -22.94 -18.10
CA ARG A 111 1.46 -22.58 -17.33
C ARG A 111 1.59 -21.06 -17.17
N ALA A 112 1.22 -20.27 -18.17
CA ALA A 112 1.20 -18.81 -18.07
C ALA A 112 0.19 -18.34 -17.01
N MET A 113 -1.00 -18.95 -17.00
CA MET A 113 -2.01 -18.71 -15.97
C MET A 113 -1.50 -19.06 -14.58
N ASP A 114 -0.95 -20.26 -14.40
CA ASP A 114 -0.46 -20.74 -13.10
C ASP A 114 0.67 -19.83 -12.57
N LEU A 115 1.58 -19.36 -13.44
CA LEU A 115 2.68 -18.47 -13.06
C LEU A 115 2.19 -17.08 -12.65
N LEU A 116 1.21 -16.52 -13.36
CA LEU A 116 0.65 -15.21 -13.01
C LEU A 116 -0.25 -15.27 -11.77
N GLU A 117 -1.05 -16.33 -11.63
CA GLU A 117 -1.86 -16.57 -10.43
C GLU A 117 -0.97 -16.72 -9.19
N LYS A 118 0.17 -17.43 -9.34
CA LYS A 118 1.18 -17.53 -8.30
C LYS A 118 1.82 -16.17 -8.00
N GLY A 119 2.28 -15.45 -9.03
CA GLY A 119 2.88 -14.13 -8.86
C GLY A 119 1.93 -13.13 -8.20
N ARG A 120 0.63 -13.23 -8.50
CA ARG A 120 -0.44 -12.47 -7.86
C ARG A 120 -0.53 -12.77 -6.37
N LYS A 121 -0.65 -14.05 -6.00
CA LYS A 121 -0.73 -14.47 -4.58
C LYS A 121 0.51 -14.02 -3.81
N GLU A 122 1.69 -14.19 -4.39
CA GLU A 122 2.94 -13.71 -3.81
C GLU A 122 2.96 -12.19 -3.65
N ALA A 123 2.36 -11.43 -4.58
CA ALA A 123 2.25 -9.98 -4.46
C ALA A 123 1.34 -9.55 -3.30
N ILE A 124 0.21 -10.24 -3.12
CA ILE A 124 -0.70 -10.03 -1.98
C ILE A 124 0.04 -10.34 -0.67
N ASP A 125 0.63 -11.53 -0.56
CA ASP A 125 1.34 -11.97 0.65
C ASP A 125 2.48 -11.02 1.02
N LYS A 126 3.28 -10.60 0.03
CA LYS A 126 4.37 -9.63 0.24
C LYS A 126 3.84 -8.27 0.64
N SER A 127 2.77 -7.77 0.00
CA SER A 127 2.15 -6.50 0.38
C SER A 127 1.64 -6.54 1.83
N THR A 128 0.92 -7.59 2.22
CA THR A 128 0.48 -7.78 3.62
C THR A 128 1.66 -7.83 4.59
N ALA A 129 2.73 -8.56 4.24
CA ALA A 129 3.92 -8.63 5.08
C ALA A 129 4.63 -7.26 5.21
N ILE A 130 4.68 -6.47 4.13
CA ILE A 130 5.20 -5.10 4.14
C ILE A 130 4.34 -4.26 5.09
N ILE A 131 3.02 -4.24 4.93
CA ILE A 131 2.12 -3.44 5.76
C ILE A 131 2.28 -3.79 7.23
N ASN A 132 2.21 -5.08 7.59
CA ASN A 132 2.40 -5.52 8.98
C ASN A 132 3.75 -5.05 9.54
N LYS A 133 4.84 -5.25 8.79
CA LYS A 133 6.19 -4.81 9.20
C LYS A 133 6.26 -3.29 9.40
N GLN A 134 5.66 -2.50 8.51
CA GLN A 134 5.73 -1.04 8.63
C GLN A 134 4.85 -0.53 9.79
N PHE A 135 3.70 -1.16 10.07
CA PHE A 135 2.88 -0.83 11.24
C PHE A 135 3.55 -1.21 12.56
N ASP A 136 4.24 -2.36 12.64
CA ASP A 136 5.03 -2.72 13.82
C ASP A 136 6.15 -1.71 14.07
N ARG A 137 6.87 -1.30 13.02
CA ARG A 137 7.93 -0.29 13.15
C ARG A 137 7.38 1.10 13.49
N ALA A 138 6.24 1.47 12.94
CA ALA A 138 5.57 2.72 13.28
C ALA A 138 5.17 2.71 14.76
N ARG A 139 4.66 1.58 15.28
CA ARG A 139 4.38 1.42 16.71
C ARG A 139 5.63 1.66 17.55
N ASP A 140 6.73 1.02 17.19
CA ASP A 140 7.99 1.13 17.94
C ASP A 140 8.53 2.58 17.93
N ILE A 141 8.42 3.30 16.81
CA ILE A 141 8.78 4.72 16.72
C ILE A 141 7.85 5.59 17.57
N ILE A 142 6.54 5.41 17.44
CA ILE A 142 5.52 6.21 18.14
C ILE A 142 5.64 6.03 19.66
N ALA A 143 5.95 4.83 20.13
CA ALA A 143 6.18 4.56 21.55
C ALA A 143 7.34 5.37 22.16
N THR A 144 8.29 5.87 21.34
CA THR A 144 9.38 6.74 21.81
C THR A 144 9.01 8.21 21.89
N LEU A 145 7.84 8.59 21.38
CA LEU A 145 7.36 9.97 21.44
C LEU A 145 6.78 10.29 22.82
N PRO A 146 6.78 11.58 23.23
CA PRO A 146 5.99 12.05 24.37
C PRO A 146 4.54 11.56 24.29
N GLU A 147 3.96 11.15 25.43
CA GLU A 147 2.61 10.54 25.48
C GLU A 147 1.54 11.42 24.80
N ASP A 148 1.64 12.74 24.93
CA ASP A 148 0.73 13.73 24.32
C ASP A 148 0.82 13.80 22.79
N LYS A 149 1.87 13.21 22.18
CA LYS A 149 2.08 13.15 20.73
C LYS A 149 1.74 11.79 20.11
N GLN A 150 1.58 10.73 20.90
CA GLN A 150 1.48 9.36 20.38
C GLN A 150 0.22 9.14 19.54
N GLU A 151 -0.93 9.59 20.04
CA GLU A 151 -2.21 9.47 19.36
C GLU A 151 -2.20 10.17 17.99
N ALA A 152 -1.68 11.39 17.98
CA ALA A 152 -1.60 12.23 16.79
C ALA A 152 -0.61 11.64 15.76
N ALA A 153 0.51 11.06 16.22
CA ALA A 153 1.46 10.38 15.35
C ALA A 153 0.87 9.09 14.74
N ALA A 154 0.07 8.34 15.51
CA ALA A 154 -0.64 7.18 15.00
C ALA A 154 -1.70 7.56 13.95
N ASP A 155 -2.49 8.61 14.21
CA ASP A 155 -3.45 9.15 13.22
C ASP A 155 -2.75 9.56 11.93
N LEU A 156 -1.61 10.23 12.04
CA LEU A 156 -0.83 10.64 10.90
C LEU A 156 -0.31 9.44 10.10
N TRP A 157 0.23 8.43 10.78
CA TRP A 157 0.70 7.20 10.14
C TRP A 157 -0.42 6.43 9.44
N VAL A 158 -1.59 6.32 10.07
CA VAL A 158 -2.78 5.69 9.47
C VAL A 158 -3.23 6.47 8.24
N ASN A 159 -3.27 7.81 8.29
CA ASN A 159 -3.61 8.63 7.13
C ASN A 159 -2.59 8.47 5.99
N LEU A 160 -1.29 8.50 6.31
CA LEU A 160 -0.20 8.26 5.36
C LEU A 160 -0.37 6.90 4.68
N THR A 161 -0.60 5.86 5.47
CA THR A 161 -0.70 4.50 4.96
C THR A 161 -1.98 4.31 4.15
N ASN A 162 -3.12 4.81 4.61
CA ASN A 162 -4.39 4.72 3.87
C ASN A 162 -4.31 5.40 2.52
N ARG A 163 -3.69 6.57 2.46
CA ARG A 163 -3.49 7.28 1.20
C ARG A 163 -2.58 6.51 0.25
N PHE A 164 -1.48 5.95 0.77
CA PHE A 164 -0.62 5.07 -0.03
C PHE A 164 -1.37 3.81 -0.51
N LEU A 165 -2.13 3.16 0.35
CA LEU A 165 -2.88 1.95 0.03
C LEU A 165 -3.90 2.18 -1.08
N GLY A 166 -4.46 3.39 -1.20
CA GLY A 166 -5.27 3.75 -2.35
C GLY A 166 -4.50 3.68 -3.69
N PHE A 167 -3.24 4.17 -3.72
CA PHE A 167 -2.38 4.01 -4.90
C PHE A 167 -2.08 2.52 -5.16
N TRP A 168 -1.76 1.78 -4.10
CA TRP A 168 -1.50 0.35 -4.19
C TRP A 168 -2.71 -0.44 -4.71
N LYS A 169 -3.93 -0.07 -4.34
CA LYS A 169 -5.16 -0.67 -4.87
C LYS A 169 -5.23 -0.48 -6.39
N THR A 170 -4.96 0.73 -6.88
CA THR A 170 -4.95 1.03 -8.33
C THR A 170 -3.89 0.19 -9.06
N VAL A 171 -2.70 0.01 -8.44
CA VAL A 171 -1.66 -0.89 -8.95
C VAL A 171 -2.14 -2.35 -8.97
N SER A 172 -2.77 -2.82 -7.89
CA SER A 172 -3.29 -4.19 -7.77
C SER A 172 -4.35 -4.48 -8.82
N ASP A 173 -5.28 -3.53 -9.05
CA ASP A 173 -6.30 -3.63 -10.09
C ASP A 173 -5.67 -3.67 -11.50
N ALA A 174 -4.62 -2.88 -11.75
CA ALA A 174 -3.87 -2.93 -13.01
C ALA A 174 -3.15 -4.28 -13.21
N ILE A 175 -2.56 -4.84 -12.14
CA ILE A 175 -1.96 -6.18 -12.14
C ILE A 175 -3.03 -7.26 -12.44
N TYR A 176 -4.23 -7.16 -11.85
CA TYR A 176 -5.35 -8.05 -12.20
C TYR A 176 -5.77 -7.89 -13.66
N GLY A 177 -5.74 -6.66 -14.17
CA GLY A 177 -5.92 -6.36 -15.58
C GLY A 177 -4.87 -7.04 -16.46
N VAL A 178 -3.59 -7.08 -16.05
CA VAL A 178 -2.53 -7.82 -16.75
C VAL A 178 -2.84 -9.31 -16.76
N LEU A 179 -3.20 -9.90 -15.62
CA LEU A 179 -3.50 -11.33 -15.52
C LEU A 179 -4.63 -11.73 -16.47
N ARG A 180 -5.73 -10.96 -16.49
CA ARG A 180 -6.84 -11.16 -17.46
C ARG A 180 -6.38 -10.98 -18.89
N ALA A 181 -5.64 -9.91 -19.20
CA ALA A 181 -5.14 -9.66 -20.54
C ALA A 181 -4.16 -10.73 -21.02
N VAL A 182 -3.39 -11.37 -20.13
CA VAL A 182 -2.50 -12.49 -20.50
C VAL A 182 -3.29 -13.79 -20.75
N ILE A 183 -4.38 -14.02 -20.02
CA ILE A 183 -5.31 -15.12 -20.29
C ILE A 183 -5.90 -14.98 -21.71
N ASP A 184 -6.24 -13.74 -22.08
CA ASP A 184 -6.78 -13.38 -23.39
C ASP A 184 -5.65 -13.27 -24.46
N TRP A 185 -4.40 -12.99 -24.05
CA TRP A 185 -3.22 -12.76 -24.91
C TRP A 185 -2.83 -13.95 -25.77
N LEU A 186 -3.17 -15.19 -25.39
CA LEU A 186 -2.87 -16.35 -26.24
C LEU A 186 -3.63 -16.33 -27.58
N GLU A 187 -4.43 -15.29 -27.81
CA GLU A 187 -5.10 -14.96 -29.06
C GLU A 187 -4.76 -13.56 -29.66
N ASN A 188 -3.74 -12.81 -29.14
CA ASN A 188 -3.09 -11.56 -29.69
C ASN A 188 -3.12 -10.22 -28.87
N MET A 189 -3.26 -10.19 -27.53
CA MET A 189 -3.48 -8.92 -26.76
C MET A 189 -2.28 -8.33 -25.99
N TRP A 190 -1.05 -8.40 -26.50
CA TRP A 190 0.12 -7.94 -25.73
C TRP A 190 0.19 -6.41 -25.51
N GLU A 191 -0.36 -5.61 -26.41
CA GLU A 191 -0.38 -4.15 -26.22
C GLU A 191 -1.21 -3.75 -24.99
N THR A 192 -2.26 -4.51 -24.65
CA THR A 192 -3.02 -4.31 -23.41
C THR A 192 -2.15 -4.54 -22.18
N VAL A 193 -1.32 -5.60 -22.18
CA VAL A 193 -0.39 -5.88 -21.08
C VAL A 193 0.59 -4.73 -20.89
N LYS A 194 1.18 -4.21 -21.97
CA LYS A 194 2.08 -3.04 -21.90
C LYS A 194 1.37 -1.82 -21.32
N GLN A 195 0.15 -1.53 -21.78
CA GLN A 195 -0.62 -0.38 -21.30
C GLN A 195 -0.85 -0.48 -19.78
N ARG A 196 -1.21 -1.66 -19.26
CA ARG A 196 -1.39 -1.86 -17.82
C ARG A 196 -0.11 -1.65 -17.03
N TRP A 197 1.05 -2.04 -17.56
CA TRP A 197 2.32 -1.75 -16.91
C TRP A 197 2.68 -0.26 -16.91
N GLU A 198 2.30 0.48 -17.96
CA GLU A 198 2.41 1.95 -17.95
C GLU A 198 1.44 2.60 -16.95
N ASP A 199 0.24 2.03 -16.74
CA ASP A 199 -0.70 2.46 -15.70
C ASP A 199 -0.07 2.26 -14.30
N VAL A 200 0.55 1.10 -14.04
CA VAL A 200 1.27 0.81 -12.78
C VAL A 200 2.40 1.82 -12.55
N LYS A 201 3.27 2.04 -13.55
CA LYS A 201 4.38 2.98 -13.46
C LYS A 201 3.91 4.42 -13.21
N THR A 202 2.84 4.82 -13.88
CA THR A 202 2.22 6.14 -13.69
C THR A 202 1.66 6.29 -12.27
N THR A 203 1.04 5.25 -11.74
CA THR A 203 0.50 5.26 -10.38
C THR A 203 1.60 5.41 -9.33
N PHE A 204 2.72 4.69 -9.46
CA PHE A 204 3.87 4.87 -8.55
C PHE A 204 4.50 6.26 -8.66
N ARG A 205 4.59 6.83 -9.87
CA ARG A 205 5.05 8.22 -10.04
C ARG A 205 4.18 9.19 -9.24
N HIS A 206 2.85 9.07 -9.33
CA HIS A 206 1.94 9.91 -8.55
C HIS A 206 2.07 9.67 -7.03
N ALA A 207 2.26 8.42 -6.60
CA ALA A 207 2.52 8.11 -5.20
C ALA A 207 3.79 8.81 -4.68
N TRP A 208 4.86 8.82 -5.48
CA TRP A 208 6.10 9.53 -5.15
C TRP A 208 5.94 11.05 -5.14
N GLU A 209 5.26 11.63 -6.13
CA GLU A 209 4.99 13.07 -6.20
C GLU A 209 4.18 13.54 -4.98
N TRP A 210 3.14 12.79 -4.62
CA TRP A 210 2.38 13.02 -3.40
C TRP A 210 3.25 12.87 -2.15
N PHE A 211 3.99 11.77 -2.01
CA PHE A 211 4.84 11.54 -0.86
C PHE A 211 5.89 12.65 -0.69
N HIS A 212 6.55 13.07 -1.76
CA HIS A 212 7.52 14.16 -1.71
C HIS A 212 6.90 15.50 -1.30
N SER A 213 5.65 15.77 -1.68
CA SER A 213 4.95 17.02 -1.31
C SER A 213 4.59 17.09 0.17
N LEU A 214 4.56 15.96 0.89
CA LEU A 214 4.35 15.92 2.34
C LEU A 214 5.59 16.37 3.14
N PHE A 215 6.78 16.18 2.58
CA PHE A 215 8.05 16.33 3.29
C PHE A 215 9.00 17.37 2.67
N HIS A 216 8.48 18.26 1.80
CA HIS A 216 9.14 19.44 1.23
C HIS A 216 8.30 20.69 1.50
#